data_AF-A0A800F1N3-F1
#
_entry.id   AF-A0A800F1N3-F1
#
_cell.length_a   1.000
_cell.length_b   1.000
_cell.length_c   1.000
_cell.angle_alpha   90.00
_cell.angle_beta   90.00
_cell.angle_gamma   90.00
#
_symmetry.space_group_name_H-M   'P 1'
#
loop_
_entity.id
_entity.type
_entity.pdbx_description
1 polymer ?
#
loop_
_entity_poly.entity_id
_entity_poly.type
_entity_poly.pdbx_seq_one_letter_code
_entity_poly.pdbx_strand_id
1 'polypeptide(L)' 'MPDKFFSILLINSFQFIRKHGQWWPSSELSPTHIFTESLKYDQQSVLSGGARKDNAFSVRCVKD' A
#
# COMPACT_ATOMS: atom_id res chain seq x y z
N MET A 1 12.38 4.96 21.73
CA MET A 1 11.53 5.18 20.55
C MET A 1 12.20 6.24 19.70
N PRO A 2 12.65 5.96 18.46
CA PRO A 2 13.13 7.03 17.61
C PRO A 2 12.31 7.20 16.33
N ASP A 3 11.93 8.45 16.14
CA ASP A 3 11.49 9.13 14.94
C ASP A 3 12.26 8.70 13.67
N LYS A 4 11.60 7.92 12.82
CA LYS A 4 12.00 7.78 11.41
C LYS A 4 10.80 8.11 10.53
N PHE A 5 10.39 9.37 10.59
CA PHE A 5 9.57 9.97 9.56
C PHE A 5 10.33 9.91 8.23
N PHE A 6 9.77 9.15 7.29
CA PHE A 6 9.71 9.54 5.89
C PHE A 6 11.05 9.86 5.18
N SER A 7 11.97 8.89 5.16
CA SER A 7 12.94 8.84 4.06
C SER A 7 12.25 8.23 2.83
N ILE A 8 11.48 9.04 2.10
CA ILE A 8 11.05 8.71 0.74
C ILE A 8 12.30 8.76 -0.13
N LEU A 9 12.99 7.64 -0.26
CA LEU A 9 13.97 7.46 -1.33
C LEU A 9 13.20 7.51 -2.67
N LEU A 10 13.61 8.47 -3.50
CA LEU A 10 13.03 8.88 -4.79
C LEU A 10 13.14 7.80 -5.89
N ILE A 11 12.56 6.61 -5.65
CA ILE A 11 12.30 5.60 -6.69
C ILE A 11 10.89 5.00 -6.53
N ASN A 12 9.93 5.74 -5.96
CA ASN A 12 8.54 5.30 -5.89
C ASN A 12 7.75 5.82 -7.07
N SER A 13 7.77 5.07 -8.16
CA SER A 13 6.73 5.19 -9.17
C SER A 13 5.41 4.82 -8.52
N PHE A 14 4.53 5.82 -8.35
CA PHE A 14 3.13 5.56 -8.04
C PHE A 14 2.48 4.96 -9.28
N GLN A 15 2.58 3.64 -9.39
CA GLN A 15 1.92 2.89 -10.45
C GLN A 15 0.40 3.10 -10.30
N PHE A 16 -0.28 3.31 -11.43
CA PHE A 16 -1.75 3.29 -11.52
C PHE A 16 -2.52 4.45 -10.88
N ILE A 17 -1.90 5.62 -10.70
CA ILE A 17 -2.63 6.87 -10.41
C ILE A 17 -3.80 7.01 -11.41
N ARG A 18 -5.02 7.23 -10.90
CA ARG A 18 -6.32 7.27 -11.62
C ARG A 18 -6.88 5.95 -12.16
N LYS A 19 -6.17 4.81 -12.05
CA LYS A 19 -6.68 3.48 -12.44
C LYS A 19 -7.11 2.64 -11.25
N HIS A 20 -6.32 2.66 -10.16
CA HIS A 20 -6.74 2.07 -8.90
C HIS A 20 -6.04 2.74 -7.73
N GLY A 21 -6.72 2.79 -6.58
CA GLY A 21 -6.08 3.06 -5.30
C GLY A 21 -5.55 1.76 -4.73
N GLN A 22 -4.32 1.77 -4.21
CA GLN A 22 -3.74 0.63 -3.51
C GLN A 22 -3.15 1.09 -2.18
N TRP A 23 -3.46 0.38 -1.11
CA TRP A 23 -3.02 0.70 0.24
C TRP A 23 -2.55 -0.52 1.02
N TRP A 24 -1.69 -0.25 2.00
CA TRP A 24 -1.11 -1.26 2.87
C TRP A 24 -1.95 -1.40 4.17
N PRO A 25 -2.63 -2.53 4.40
CA PRO A 25 -3.17 -2.87 5.72
C PRO A 25 -2.06 -3.27 6.71
N SER A 26 -2.28 -3.16 8.01
CA SER A 26 -1.27 -3.51 9.04
C SER A 26 -0.84 -4.99 9.05
N SER A 27 -1.49 -5.85 8.27
CA SER A 27 -1.22 -7.28 8.20
C SER A 27 -0.06 -7.60 7.24
N GLU A 28 0.83 -8.48 7.70
CA GLU A 28 1.91 -9.04 6.89
C GLU A 28 1.47 -10.37 6.24
N LEU A 29 1.87 -10.61 4.99
CA LEU A 29 1.62 -11.88 4.29
C LEU A 29 2.77 -12.86 4.52
N SER A 30 4.02 -12.39 4.42
CA SER A 30 5.24 -13.20 4.62
C SER A 30 6.46 -12.29 4.86
N PRO A 31 7.63 -12.84 5.22
CA PRO A 31 8.85 -12.05 5.46
C PRO A 31 9.25 -11.13 4.30
N THR A 32 8.86 -11.45 3.07
CA THR A 32 9.16 -10.67 1.85
C THR A 32 7.94 -9.98 1.24
N HIS A 33 6.72 -10.28 1.71
CA HIS A 33 5.49 -9.77 1.11
C HIS A 33 4.53 -9.18 2.16
N ILE A 34 3.82 -8.14 1.76
CA ILE A 34 2.72 -7.54 2.51
C ILE A 34 1.39 -7.88 1.84
N PHE A 35 0.33 -7.85 2.64
CA PHE A 35 -1.01 -7.71 2.07
C PHE A 35 -1.15 -6.31 1.46
N THR A 36 -1.92 -6.23 0.39
CA THR A 36 -2.34 -4.96 -0.20
C THR A 36 -3.81 -5.05 -0.54
N GLU A 37 -4.51 -3.97 -0.31
CA GLU A 37 -5.89 -3.79 -0.72
C GLU A 37 -5.92 -2.82 -1.89
N SER A 38 -6.70 -3.16 -2.93
CA SER A 38 -6.82 -2.33 -4.12
C SER A 38 -8.28 -2.12 -4.51
N LEU A 39 -8.59 -0.91 -4.98
CA LEU A 39 -9.90 -0.55 -5.51
C LEU A 39 -9.72 0.11 -6.86
N LYS A 40 -10.30 -0.48 -7.91
CA LYS A 40 -10.32 0.11 -9.24
C LYS A 40 -11.44 1.13 -9.36
N TYR A 41 -11.23 2.15 -10.19
CA TYR A 41 -12.21 3.24 -10.38
C TYR A 41 -13.56 2.76 -10.92
N ASP A 42 -13.59 1.62 -11.63
CA ASP A 42 -14.74 1.02 -12.28
C ASP A 42 -15.31 -0.19 -11.51
N GLN A 43 -14.77 -0.49 -10.32
CA GLN A 43 -15.20 -1.62 -9.50
C GLN A 43 -15.71 -1.12 -8.14
N GLN A 44 -16.77 -1.76 -7.65
CA GLN A 44 -17.33 -1.49 -6.32
C GLN A 44 -16.69 -2.35 -5.23
N SER A 45 -15.99 -3.41 -5.61
CA SER A 45 -15.37 -4.36 -4.69
C SER A 45 -13.90 -4.02 -4.47
N VAL A 46 -13.48 -4.10 -3.21
CA VAL A 46 -12.06 -4.08 -2.85
C VAL A 46 -11.47 -5.47 -3.13
N LEU A 47 -10.28 -5.49 -3.71
CA LEU A 47 -9.52 -6.71 -4.01
C LEU A 47 -8.28 -6.78 -3.13
N SER A 48 -8.15 -7.88 -2.40
CA SER A 48 -6.95 -8.21 -1.63
C SER A 48 -5.92 -8.94 -2.49
N GLY A 49 -4.65 -8.61 -2.31
CA GLY A 49 -3.53 -9.25 -2.98
C GLY A 49 -2.24 -9.19 -2.16
N GLY A 50 -1.18 -9.78 -2.68
CA GLY A 50 0.16 -9.71 -2.10
C GLY A 50 1.07 -8.80 -2.92
N ALA A 51 1.90 -8.00 -2.24
CA ALA A 51 2.96 -7.24 -2.89
C ALA A 51 4.28 -7.39 -2.14
N ARG A 52 5.39 -7.16 -2.82
CA ARG A 52 6.70 -7.22 -2.17
C ARG A 52 6.89 -6.01 -1.25
N LYS A 53 7.61 -6.22 -0.14
CA LYS A 53 7.91 -5.19 0.87
C LYS A 53 8.76 -4.02 0.37
N ASP A 54 9.44 -4.19 -0.76
CA ASP A 54 10.24 -3.14 -1.40
C ASP A 54 9.41 -2.18 -2.26
N ASN A 55 8.11 -2.45 -2.46
CA ASN A 55 7.18 -1.52 -3.10
C ASN A 55 6.60 -0.55 -2.06
N ALA A 56 6.48 0.74 -2.38
CA ALA A 56 5.73 1.65 -1.52
C ALA A 56 4.25 1.75 -1.91
N PHE A 57 3.42 1.82 -0.88
CA PHE A 57 1.98 1.96 -0.98
C PHE A 57 1.49 3.11 -0.13
N SER A 58 0.31 3.62 -0.47
CA SER A 58 -0.36 4.62 0.37
C SER A 58 -0.79 3.97 1.69
N VAL A 59 -0.66 4.71 2.79
CA VAL A 59 -1.21 4.32 4.09
C VAL A 59 -2.41 5.20 4.42
N ARG A 60 -3.48 4.62 4.97
CA ARG A 60 -4.65 5.36 5.43
C ARG A 60 -4.89 5.01 6.88
N CYS A 61 -4.82 6.01 7.76
CA CYS A 61 -5.23 5.83 9.14
C CYS A 61 -6.76 5.74 9.19
N VAL A 62 -7.29 4.68 9.79
CA VAL A 62 -8.69 4.61 10.19
C VAL A 62 -8.75 5.18 11.60
N LYS A 63 -9.70 6.08 11.84
CA LYS A 63 -10.00 6.57 13.18
C LYS A 63 -11.09 5.68 13.76
N ASP A 64 -10.84 5.12 14.94
CA ASP A 64 -11.84 4.41 15.75
C ASP A 64 -12.82 5.38 16.40
#